data_AF-A0A1H8MK49-F1
#
_entry.id   AF-A0A1H8MK49-F1
#
_cell.length_a   1.000
_cell.length_b   1.000
_cell.length_c   1.000
_cell.angle_alpha   90.00
_cell.angle_beta   90.00
_cell.angle_gamma   90.00
#
_symmetry.space_group_name_H-M   'P 1'
#
loop_
_entity.id
_entity.type
_entity.pdbx_description
1 polymer ?
#
loop_
_entity_poly.entity_id
_entity_poly.type
_entity_poly.pdbx_seq_one_letter_code
_entity_poly.pdbx_strand_id
1 'polypeptide(L)' 'MVGEDVSEMLDLIAAQLKVVQIARLKKSCRRCERMVHVPAPSRPIPGSMAGAGLLAH' A
#
# COMPACT_ATOMS: atom_id res chain seq x y z
N MET A 1 -32.05 39.71 -20.80
CA MET A 1 -31.47 38.58 -20.06
C MET A 1 -29.99 38.59 -20.37
N VAL A 2 -29.13 38.86 -19.39
CA VAL A 2 -27.68 38.78 -19.57
C VAL A 2 -27.23 37.54 -18.82
N GLY A 3 -26.55 36.65 -19.54
CA GLY A 3 -26.36 35.24 -19.20
C GLY A 3 -25.56 34.98 -17.94
N GLU A 4 -25.83 33.83 -17.33
CA GLU A 4 -25.09 33.30 -16.19
C GLU A 4 -23.69 32.84 -16.63
N ASP A 5 -22.69 33.17 -15.82
CA ASP A 5 -21.33 32.65 -15.96
C ASP A 5 -21.22 31.37 -15.12
N VAL A 6 -20.86 30.26 -15.76
CA VAL A 6 -20.79 28.93 -15.15
C VAL A 6 -19.33 28.51 -15.07
N SER A 7 -18.85 28.26 -13.84
CA SER A 7 -17.51 27.76 -13.57
C SER A 7 -17.58 26.34 -13.05
N GLU A 8 -16.90 25.41 -13.74
CA GLU A 8 -16.82 24.01 -13.35
C GLU A 8 -15.53 23.76 -12.55
N MET A 9 -15.65 22.98 -11.46
CA MET A 9 -14.54 22.58 -10.61
C MET A 9 -14.44 21.06 -10.59
N LEU A 10 -13.22 20.55 -10.69
CA LEU A 10 -12.93 19.13 -10.69
C LEU A 10 -12.80 18.60 -9.25
N ASP A 11 -13.54 17.53 -8.98
CA ASP A 11 -13.50 16.79 -7.72
C ASP A 11 -12.81 15.42 -7.90
N LEU A 12 -11.95 15.07 -6.96
CA LEU A 12 -11.37 13.73 -6.85
C LEU A 12 -12.30 12.83 -6.04
N ILE A 13 -13.10 12.02 -6.71
CA ILE A 13 -14.00 11.09 -6.02
C ILE A 13 -13.38 9.69 -5.97
N ALA A 14 -13.01 9.30 -4.75
CA ALA A 14 -12.55 7.97 -4.33
C ALA A 14 -11.11 7.55 -4.64
N ALA A 15 -10.12 8.41 -4.35
CA ALA A 15 -8.76 7.93 -4.14
C ALA A 15 -8.66 7.16 -2.80
N GLN A 16 -8.98 5.86 -2.81
CA GLN A 16 -8.88 5.01 -1.64
C GLN A 16 -7.53 4.29 -1.60
N LEU A 17 -6.79 4.46 -0.51
CA LEU A 17 -5.58 3.71 -0.26
C LEU A 17 -5.90 2.50 0.64
N LYS A 18 -5.60 1.30 0.15
CA LYS A 18 -5.65 0.07 0.94
C LYS A 18 -4.29 -0.21 1.56
N VAL A 19 -4.21 -0.18 2.88
CA VAL A 19 -3.02 -0.65 3.60
C VAL A 19 -3.08 -2.18 3.74
N VAL A 20 -2.09 -2.88 3.17
CA VAL A 20 -1.95 -4.33 3.31
C VAL A 20 -0.86 -4.62 4.34
N GLN A 21 -1.25 -5.10 5.52
CA GLN A 21 -0.30 -5.53 6.55
C GLN A 21 0.14 -6.97 6.32
N ILE A 22 1.44 -7.18 6.12
CA ILE A 22 2.03 -8.50 5.91
C ILE A 22 2.69 -8.95 7.22
N ALA A 23 1.97 -9.74 8.01
CA ALA A 23 2.47 -10.33 9.25
C ALA A 23 3.35 -11.55 8.94
N ARG A 24 4.61 -11.53 9.38
CA ARG A 24 5.54 -12.67 9.24
C ARG A 24 5.74 -13.34 10.59
N LEU A 25 5.27 -14.59 10.70
CA LEU A 25 5.44 -15.39 11.91
C LEU A 25 6.91 -15.69 12.15
N LYS A 26 7.36 -15.42 13.37
CA LYS A 26 8.69 -15.79 13.87
C LYS A 26 8.56 -17.10 14.63
N LYS A 27 9.40 -18.08 14.30
CA LYS A 27 9.52 -19.35 15.03
C LYS A 27 10.85 -19.36 15.76
N SER A 28 10.83 -19.69 17.04
CA SER A 28 12.04 -19.93 17.82
C SER A 28 12.26 -21.44 17.98
N CYS A 29 13.51 -21.88 17.79
CA CYS A 29 13.91 -23.22 18.17
C CYS A 29 14.38 -23.19 19.63
N ARG A 30 13.73 -23.94 20.52
CA ARG A 30 14.14 -24.00 21.93
C ARG A 30 15.51 -24.65 22.16
N ARG A 31 15.95 -25.51 21.24
CA ARG A 31 17.20 -26.27 21.37
C ARG A 31 18.45 -25.49 20.98
N CYS A 32 18.35 -24.64 19.97
CA CYS A 32 19.49 -23.85 19.47
C CYS A 32 19.28 -22.34 19.61
N GLU A 33 18.20 -21.92 20.28
CA GLU A 33 17.81 -20.52 20.55
C GLU A 33 17.68 -19.63 19.31
N ARG A 34 17.73 -20.22 18.12
CA ARG A 34 17.65 -19.50 16.85
C ARG A 34 16.23 -19.11 16.54
N MET A 35 16.05 -17.85 16.14
CA MET A 35 14.79 -17.33 15.62
C MET A 35 14.82 -17.30 14.10
N VAL A 36 13.81 -17.87 13.47
CA VAL A 36 13.66 -17.90 12.01
C VAL A 36 12.30 -17.34 11.61
N HIS A 37 12.24 -16.70 10.45
CA HIS A 37 11.01 -16.23 9.84
C HIS A 37 11.05 -16.47 8.34
N VAL A 38 9.88 -16.52 7.72
CA VAL A 38 9.77 -16.56 6.25
C VAL A 38 10.32 -15.24 5.68
N PRO A 39 11.12 -15.27 4.60
CA PRO A 39 11.65 -14.05 3.98
C PRO A 39 10.54 -13.04 3.68
N ALA A 40 10.90 -11.75 3.69
CA ALA A 40 9.96 -10.72 3.28
C ALA A 40 9.55 -10.95 1.82
N PRO A 41 8.27 -10.80 1.46
CA PRO A 41 7.90 -10.79 0.07
C PRO A 41 8.57 -9.61 -0.65
N SER A 42 8.90 -9.81 -1.92
CA SER A 42 9.47 -8.76 -2.75
C SER A 42 8.49 -7.60 -2.88
N ARG A 43 8.99 -6.38 -2.69
CA ARG A 43 8.24 -5.17 -2.97
C ARG A 43 8.48 -4.75 -4.42
N PRO A 44 7.46 -4.23 -5.13
CA PRO A 44 7.65 -3.73 -6.49
C PRO A 44 8.72 -2.63 -6.57
N ILE A 45 8.73 -1.71 -5.59
CA ILE A 45 9.76 -0.69 -5.44
C ILE A 45 10.50 -0.94 -4.10
N PRO A 46 11.83 -1.16 -4.13
CA PRO A 46 12.62 -1.31 -2.91
C PRO A 46 12.46 -0.11 -1.96
N GLY A 47 12.22 -0.38 -0.68
CA GLY A 47 12.06 0.67 0.35
C GLY A 47 10.71 1.39 0.37
N SER A 48 9.90 1.30 -0.68
CA SER A 48 8.60 1.98 -0.78
C SER A 48 7.47 1.23 -0.04
N MET A 49 6.36 1.95 0.21
CA MET A 49 5.07 1.40 0.65
C MET A 49 4.12 1.12 -0.52
N ALA A 50 4.49 1.49 -1.75
CA ALA A 50 3.68 1.27 -2.93
C ALA A 50 3.51 -0.23 -3.23
N GLY A 51 2.26 -0.68 -3.16
CA GLY A 51 1.87 -2.00 -3.66
C GLY A 51 1.63 -1.97 -5.17
N ALA A 52 1.46 -3.14 -5.78
CA ALA A 52 1.23 -3.26 -7.22
C ALA A 52 0.00 -2.45 -7.68
N GLY A 53 -1.08 -2.43 -6.89
CA GLY A 53 -2.28 -1.66 -7.21
C GLY A 53 -2.07 -0.14 -7.24
N LEU A 54 -1.08 0.40 -6.53
CA LEU A 54 -0.74 1.83 -6.59
C LEU A 54 0.11 2.16 -7.81
N LEU A 55 0.88 1.20 -8.34
CA LEU A 55 1.74 1.39 -9.51
C LEU A 55 1.02 1.15 -10.84
N ALA A 56 -0.20 0.63 -10.79
CA ALA A 56 -1.01 0.32 -11.97
C ALA A 56 -1.86 1.50 -12.45
N HIS A 57 -1.76 2.67 -11.82
CA HIS A 57 -2.54 3.87 -12.09
C HIS A 57 -1.64 5.09 -12.30
#